data_AF-A0A8X8AU43-F1
#
_entry.id   AF-A0A8X8AU43-F1
#
_cell.length_a   1.000
_cell.length_b   1.000
_cell.length_c   1.000
_cell.angle_alpha   90.00
_cell.angle_beta   90.00
_cell.angle_gamma   90.00
#
_symmetry.space_group_name_H-M   'P 1'
#
loop_
_entity.id
_entity.type
_entity.pdbx_description
1 polymer ?
#
loop_
_entity_poly.entity_id
_entity_poly.type
_entity_poly.pdbx_seq_one_letter_code
_entity_poly.pdbx_strand_id
1 'polypeptide(L)'
;MESRMDGDAFSGYGERYQMDGRVLQNFQKRFVEVQYILDQNRLLINEINQNHESKQVDHLGRNVGLIRELNNNIRTVASLYGDLSHSFARSIDASSEGESTGTLKSDGKANNQKRFRSG
;
A
#
# COMPACT_ATOMS: atom_id res chain seq x y z
N MET A 1 8.86 -29.75 -41.08
CA MET A 1 7.84 -29.71 -40.02
C MET A 1 8.15 -28.52 -39.15
N GLU A 2 7.43 -27.42 -39.36
CA GLU A 2 7.50 -26.24 -38.51
C GLU A 2 6.88 -26.55 -37.15
N SER A 3 7.70 -26.49 -36.10
CA SER A 3 7.23 -26.57 -34.72
C SER A 3 6.73 -25.19 -34.31
N ARG A 4 5.41 -25.07 -34.39
CA ARG A 4 4.52 -24.04 -33.89
C ARG A 4 4.97 -23.46 -32.53
N MET A 5 4.95 -22.12 -32.44
CA MET A 5 5.22 -21.30 -31.26
C MET A 5 4.45 -21.76 -30.00
N ASP A 6 5.19 -22.06 -28.94
CA ASP A 6 4.70 -22.05 -27.56
C ASP A 6 4.80 -20.62 -27.02
N GLY A 7 3.77 -19.82 -27.29
CA GLY A 7 3.68 -18.40 -26.96
C GLY A 7 2.76 -18.10 -25.78
N ASP A 8 2.84 -18.81 -24.65
CA ASP A 8 1.93 -18.54 -23.52
C ASP A 8 2.52 -18.63 -22.10
N ALA A 9 3.85 -18.71 -21.96
CA ALA A 9 4.49 -18.77 -20.64
C ALA A 9 5.01 -17.41 -20.11
N PHE A 10 4.95 -16.33 -20.90
CA PHE A 10 5.63 -15.07 -20.58
C PHE A 10 4.71 -13.97 -19.98
N SER A 11 3.39 -14.16 -19.97
CA SER A 11 2.43 -13.10 -19.59
C SER A 11 2.45 -12.77 -18.10
N GLY A 12 2.71 -13.74 -17.22
CA GLY A 12 2.58 -13.56 -15.76
C GLY A 12 3.67 -12.70 -15.10
N TYR A 13 4.84 -12.54 -15.73
CA TYR A 13 5.92 -11.71 -15.18
C TYR A 13 5.72 -10.24 -15.52
N GLY A 14 5.27 -9.93 -16.74
CA GLY A 14 5.05 -8.55 -17.20
C GLY A 14 3.99 -7.78 -16.40
N GLU A 15 2.96 -8.46 -15.89
CA GLU A 15 1.93 -7.83 -15.05
C GLU A 15 2.40 -7.57 -13.62
N ARG A 16 3.26 -8.43 -13.04
CA ARG A 16 3.83 -8.22 -11.69
C ARG A 16 4.77 -7.02 -11.65
N TYR A 17 5.68 -6.88 -12.61
CA TYR A 17 6.58 -5.72 -12.69
C TYR A 17 5.81 -4.41 -12.95
N GLN A 18 4.71 -4.46 -13.70
CA GLN A 18 3.84 -3.29 -13.90
C GLN A 18 3.04 -2.93 -12.64
N MET A 19 2.56 -3.92 -11.88
CA MET A 19 1.90 -3.66 -10.59
C MET A 19 2.85 -3.04 -9.57
N ASP A 20 4.08 -3.56 -9.46
CA ASP A 20 5.12 -3.03 -8.57
C ASP A 20 5.49 -1.59 -8.93
N GLY A 21 5.65 -1.29 -10.23
CA GLY A 21 5.91 0.06 -10.72
C GLY A 21 4.79 1.07 -10.39
N ARG A 22 3.51 0.65 -10.43
CA ARG A 22 2.38 1.51 -10.05
C ARG A 22 2.34 1.80 -8.55
N VAL A 23 2.64 0.80 -7.71
CA VAL A 23 2.69 0.98 -6.25
C VAL A 23 3.84 1.92 -5.88
N LEU A 24 5.01 1.75 -6.49
CA LEU A 24 6.16 2.62 -6.26
C LEU A 24 5.89 4.09 -6.67
N GLN A 25 5.24 4.30 -7.82
CA GLN A 25 4.84 5.64 -8.27
C GLN A 25 3.87 6.31 -7.27
N ASN A 26 2.89 5.56 -6.76
CA ASN A 26 1.96 6.07 -5.74
C ASN A 26 2.72 6.42 -4.45
N PHE A 27 3.65 5.57 -4.02
CA PHE A 27 4.49 5.82 -2.86
C PHE A 27 5.29 7.11 -3.00
N GLN A 28 5.99 7.30 -4.12
CA GLN A 28 6.77 8.51 -4.39
C GLN A 28 5.89 9.76 -4.34
N LYS A 29 4.71 9.73 -4.98
CA LYS A 29 3.78 10.87 -4.96
C LYS A 29 3.32 11.21 -3.55
N ARG A 30 2.90 10.19 -2.77
CA ARG A 30 2.43 10.40 -1.39
C ARG A 30 3.53 10.88 -0.47
N PHE A 31 4.75 10.43 -0.69
CA PHE A 31 5.90 10.90 0.08
C PHE A 31 6.17 12.40 -0.14
N VAL A 32 6.16 12.87 -1.39
CA VAL A 32 6.33 14.31 -1.70
C VAL A 32 5.21 15.14 -1.06
N GLU A 33 3.98 14.65 -1.08
CA GLU A 33 2.83 15.31 -0.44
C GLU A 33 3.00 15.41 1.08
N VAL A 34 3.42 14.32 1.74
CA VAL A 34 3.71 14.33 3.17
C VAL A 34 4.86 15.29 3.50
N GLN A 35 5.95 15.28 2.73
CA GLN A 35 7.06 16.21 2.92
C GLN A 35 6.60 17.67 2.85
N TYR A 36 5.82 18.01 1.83
CA TYR A 36 5.26 19.35 1.69
C TYR A 36 4.46 19.77 2.93
N ILE A 37 3.60 18.90 3.46
CA ILE A 37 2.79 19.19 4.65
C ILE A 37 3.68 19.36 5.90
N LEU A 38 4.73 18.54 6.04
CA LEU A 38 5.66 18.64 7.17
C LEU A 38 6.52 19.90 7.11
N ASP A 39 6.89 20.35 5.92
CA ASP A 39 7.54 21.65 5.72
C ASP A 39 6.62 22.80 6.13
N GLN A 40 5.32 22.72 5.82
CA GLN A 40 4.34 23.69 6.33
C GLN A 40 4.25 23.65 7.86
N ASN A 41 4.23 22.47 8.48
CA ASN A 41 4.25 22.35 9.94
C ASN A 41 5.48 23.02 10.55
N ARG A 42 6.65 22.91 9.90
CA ARG A 42 7.86 23.59 10.37
C ARG A 42 7.67 25.11 10.38
N LEU A 43 7.08 25.68 9.34
CA LEU A 43 6.78 27.12 9.28
C LEU A 43 5.76 27.55 10.35
N LEU A 44 4.68 26.78 10.52
CA LEU A 44 3.67 27.04 11.54
C LEU A 44 4.26 27.02 12.95
N ILE A 45 5.11 26.03 13.26
CA ILE A 45 5.79 25.93 14.57
C ILE A 45 6.68 27.16 14.80
N ASN A 46 7.43 27.58 13.78
CA ASN A 46 8.27 28.77 13.90
C ASN A 46 7.44 30.02 14.20
N GLU A 47 6.31 30.21 13.52
CA GLU A 47 5.42 31.35 13.77
C GLU A 47 4.78 31.27 15.16
N ILE A 48 4.32 30.08 15.58
CA ILE A 48 3.78 29.85 16.93
C ILE A 48 4.79 30.25 18.00
N ASN A 49 6.05 29.86 17.82
CA ASN A 49 7.14 30.20 18.75
C ASN A 49 7.40 31.70 18.77
N GLN A 50 7.48 32.36 17.61
CA GLN A 50 7.67 33.83 17.54
C GLN A 50 6.53 34.59 18.22
N ASN A 51 5.29 34.17 17.98
CA ASN A 51 4.12 34.74 18.64
C ASN A 51 4.19 34.56 20.16
N HIS A 52 4.63 33.38 20.63
CA HIS A 52 4.81 33.12 22.06
C HIS A 52 5.91 33.98 22.69
N GLU A 53 7.06 34.12 22.02
CA GLU A 53 8.19 34.95 22.45
C GLU A 53 7.82 36.43 22.53
N SER A 54 6.98 36.92 21.60
CA SER A 54 6.53 38.31 21.57
C SER A 54 5.65 38.70 22.77
N LYS A 55 5.02 37.73 23.44
CA LYS A 55 4.09 37.89 24.58
C LYS A 55 2.91 38.86 24.34
N GLN A 56 2.63 39.19 23.07
CA GLN A 56 1.49 40.04 22.72
C GLN A 56 0.21 39.19 22.74
N VAL A 57 -0.82 39.67 23.44
CA VAL A 57 -2.08 38.93 23.62
C VAL A 57 -2.72 38.58 22.28
N ASP A 58 -2.71 39.51 21.33
CA ASP A 58 -3.25 39.28 19.98
C ASP A 58 -2.51 38.15 19.24
N HIS A 59 -1.19 38.07 19.41
CA HIS A 59 -0.35 37.05 18.76
C HIS A 59 -0.59 35.67 19.38
N LEU A 60 -0.75 35.61 20.70
CA LEU A 60 -1.15 34.39 21.39
C LEU A 60 -2.54 33.92 20.96
N GLY A 61 -3.47 34.86 20.69
CA GLY A 61 -4.77 34.55 20.09
C GLY A 61 -4.64 33.87 18.72
N ARG A 62 -3.74 34.35 17.86
CA ARG A 62 -3.47 33.73 16.54
C ARG A 62 -2.90 32.32 16.66
N ASN A 63 -2.10 32.02 17.69
CA ASN A 63 -1.56 30.67 17.90
C ASN A 63 -2.64 29.59 18.00
N VAL A 64 -3.84 29.92 18.48
CA VAL A 64 -4.95 28.96 18.50
C VAL A 64 -5.32 28.51 17.08
N GLY A 65 -5.34 29.44 16.13
CA GLY A 65 -5.58 29.14 14.71
C GLY A 65 -4.45 28.31 14.11
N LEU A 66 -3.21 28.74 14.30
CA LEU A 66 -2.02 28.05 13.78
C LEU A 66 -1.89 26.62 14.32
N ILE A 67 -2.17 26.40 15.61
CA ILE A 67 -2.18 25.06 16.23
C ILE A 67 -3.30 24.20 15.66
N ARG A 68 -4.48 24.76 15.36
CA ARG A 68 -5.55 24.00 14.68
C ARG A 68 -5.11 23.55 13.30
N GLU A 69 -4.46 24.42 12.54
CA GLU A 69 -3.91 24.10 11.22
C GLU A 69 -2.84 23.01 11.30
N LEU A 70 -1.88 23.14 12.23
CA LEU A 70 -0.87 22.13 12.50
C LEU A 70 -1.49 20.77 12.84
N ASN A 71 -2.52 20.74 13.68
CA ASN A 71 -3.23 19.50 14.02
C ASN A 71 -3.95 18.89 12.81
N ASN A 72 -4.53 19.71 11.94
CA ASN A 72 -5.14 19.23 10.70
C ASN A 72 -4.10 18.63 9.74
N ASN A 73 -2.94 19.27 9.63
CA ASN A 73 -1.82 18.75 8.84
C ASN A 73 -1.36 17.38 9.36
N ILE A 74 -1.24 17.20 10.68
CA ILE A 74 -0.88 15.90 11.27
C ILE A 74 -1.94 14.82 10.99
N ARG A 75 -3.25 15.15 11.07
CA ARG A 75 -4.31 14.21 10.68
C ARG A 75 -4.23 13.83 9.21
N THR A 76 -3.92 14.79 8.34
CA THR A 76 -3.77 14.56 6.90
C THR A 76 -2.58 13.63 6.62
N VAL A 77 -1.43 13.89 7.26
CA VAL A 77 -0.25 13.01 7.16
C VAL A 77 -0.56 11.60 7.64
N ALA A 78 -1.27 11.45 8.77
CA ALA A 78 -1.67 10.14 9.27
C ALA A 78 -2.60 9.40 8.27
N SER A 79 -3.55 10.10 7.65
CA SER A 79 -4.41 9.53 6.60
C SER A 79 -3.61 9.08 5.38
N LEU A 80 -2.68 9.91 4.88
CA LEU A 80 -1.85 9.59 3.72
C LEU A 80 -0.99 8.35 3.95
N TYR A 81 -0.44 8.18 5.17
CA TYR A 81 0.28 6.96 5.53
C TYR A 81 -0.63 5.74 5.66
N GLY A 82 -1.85 5.92 6.20
CA GLY A 82 -2.85 4.85 6.26
C GLY A 82 -3.22 4.34 4.87
N ASP A 83 -3.53 5.25 3.94
CA ASP A 83 -3.86 4.92 2.55
C ASP A 83 -2.70 4.21 1.85
N LEU A 84 -1.48 4.67 2.09
CA LEU A 84 -0.27 4.09 1.51
C LEU A 84 -0.01 2.67 2.04
N SER A 85 -0.14 2.47 3.36
CA SER A 85 0.00 1.17 3.99
C SER A 85 -1.04 0.18 3.47
N HIS A 86 -2.30 0.61 3.37
CA HIS A 86 -3.39 -0.21 2.84
C HIS A 86 -3.16 -0.57 1.35
N SER A 87 -2.76 0.40 0.53
CA SER A 87 -2.44 0.16 -0.89
C SER A 87 -1.29 -0.83 -1.06
N PHE A 88 -0.28 -0.76 -0.18
CA PHE A 88 0.87 -1.66 -0.20
C PHE A 88 0.46 -3.09 0.21
N ALA A 89 -0.25 -3.24 1.33
CA ALA A 89 -0.75 -4.55 1.78
C ALA A 89 -1.59 -5.22 0.70
N ARG A 90 -2.50 -4.48 0.06
CA ARG A 90 -3.33 -4.98 -1.04
C ARG A 90 -2.55 -5.47 -2.24
N SER A 91 -1.42 -4.84 -2.54
CA SER A 91 -0.56 -5.22 -3.67
C SER A 91 0.20 -6.52 -3.42
N ILE A 92 0.57 -6.79 -2.16
CA ILE A 92 1.21 -8.05 -1.76
C ILE A 92 0.21 -9.20 -1.80
N ASP A 93 -0.99 -9.01 -1.25
CA ASP A 93 -2.04 -10.05 -1.27
C ASP A 93 -2.38 -10.47 -2.71
N ALA A 94 -2.46 -9.50 -3.63
CA ALA A 94 -2.71 -9.76 -5.05
C ALA A 94 -1.56 -10.51 -5.74
N SER A 95 -0.32 -10.43 -5.23
CA SER A 95 0.84 -11.15 -5.75
C SER A 95 0.88 -12.61 -5.27
N SER A 96 0.31 -12.90 -4.09
CA SER A 96 0.33 -14.23 -3.46
C SER A 96 -0.72 -15.20 -4.01
N GLU A 97 -1.85 -14.73 -4.54
CA GLU A 97 -2.91 -15.62 -5.07
C GLU A 97 -2.56 -16.33 -6.39
N GLY A 98 -1.37 -16.08 -6.95
CA GLY A 98 -0.85 -16.74 -8.16
C GLY A 98 -0.04 -18.02 -7.93
N GLU A 99 0.22 -18.44 -6.68
CA GLU A 99 1.00 -19.65 -6.34
C GLU A 99 0.15 -20.69 -5.59
N SER A 100 -1.05 -21.02 -6.08
CA SER A 100 -1.76 -22.20 -5.57
C SER A 100 -2.64 -22.86 -6.63
N THR A 101 -2.02 -23.28 -7.74
CA THR A 101 -2.64 -24.25 -8.66
C THR A 101 -1.55 -25.15 -9.24
N GLY A 102 -0.94 -25.94 -8.38
CA GLY A 102 0.10 -26.93 -8.71
C GLY A 102 -0.28 -28.32 -8.20
N THR A 103 -1.38 -28.85 -8.72
CA THR A 103 -1.65 -30.27 -9.00
C THR A 103 -0.81 -31.32 -8.24
N LEU A 104 -1.25 -31.76 -7.06
CA LEU A 104 -0.95 -33.13 -6.58
C LEU A 104 -2.02 -34.08 -7.13
N LYS A 105 -1.96 -34.38 -8.43
CA LYS A 105 -2.55 -35.61 -8.97
C LYS A 105 -1.54 -36.72 -8.76
N SER A 106 -1.65 -37.43 -7.65
CA SER A 106 -1.03 -38.74 -7.53
C SER A 106 -1.83 -39.72 -8.39
N ASP A 107 -1.24 -40.11 -9.51
CA ASP A 107 -1.73 -41.19 -10.36
C ASP A 107 -1.75 -42.52 -9.56
N GLY A 108 -2.94 -42.96 -9.19
CA GLY A 108 -3.22 -44.27 -8.59
C GLY A 108 -4.25 -45.02 -9.43
N LYS A 109 -3.79 -45.68 -10.48
CA LYS A 109 -4.61 -46.44 -11.43
C LYS A 109 -5.16 -47.72 -10.79
N ALA A 110 -6.49 -47.82 -10.76
CA ALA A 110 -7.34 -49.02 -10.79
C ALA A 110 -7.18 -50.13 -9.74
N ASN A 111 -8.24 -50.41 -8.96
CA ASN A 111 -9.00 -51.64 -9.17
C ASN A 111 -10.40 -51.58 -8.51
N ASN A 112 -11.44 -51.67 -9.34
CA ASN A 112 -12.81 -51.94 -8.93
C ASN A 112 -12.94 -53.44 -8.62
N GLN A 113 -13.18 -53.83 -7.36
CA GLN A 113 -13.92 -55.08 -7.08
C GLN A 113 -14.84 -54.93 -5.86
N LYS A 114 -16.14 -54.86 -6.15
CA LYS A 114 -17.25 -55.08 -5.22
C LYS A 114 -17.14 -56.48 -4.61
N ARG A 115 -17.15 -56.61 -3.28
CA ARG A 115 -17.71 -57.79 -2.60
C ARG A 115 -18.44 -57.36 -1.33
N PHE A 116 -19.76 -57.48 -1.37
CA PHE A 116 -20.63 -57.58 -0.19
C PHE A 116 -20.25 -58.83 0.63
N ARG A 117 -20.33 -58.77 1.97
CA ARG A 117 -21.38 -59.41 2.80
C ARG A 117 -21.08 -59.35 4.30
N SER A 118 -22.19 -59.29 5.03
CA SER A 118 -22.46 -59.17 6.47
C SER A 118 -21.86 -60.22 7.39
N GLY A 119 -21.84 -59.88 8.69
CA GLY A 119 -21.61 -60.78 9.83
C GLY A 119 -21.29 -59.99 11.08
#